data_AF-A0A0U2Z0K1-F1
#
_entry.id   AF-A0A0U2Z0K1-F1
#
_cell.length_a   1.000
_cell.length_b   1.000
_cell.length_c   1.000
_cell.angle_alpha   90.00
_cell.angle_beta   90.00
_cell.angle_gamma   90.00
#
_symmetry.space_group_name_H-M   'P 1'
#
loop_
_entity.id
_entity.type
_entity.pdbx_description
1 polymer ?
#
loop_
_entity_poly.entity_id
_entity_poly.type
_entity_poly.pdbx_seq_one_letter_code
_entity_poly.pdbx_strand_id
1 'polypeptide(L)'
;MSAALRRTALGWFWLSLAAWAQPLEPWREVEIIRTEHGVPHIRAANLRAAGYALGWLQCEDYGRVTPDRLWSTRGQTARVKGRRAIDDDFEALQRQARARETYHLLEAETRDFYEGFALGVNRYIEQHREEFPAHMVSDFNGYDIGEVLITIVLATCATLGAVKLSVFLHVRGLANPEERPALRLSRLQKCRRSRKCRNS
;
A
#
# COMPACT_ATOMS: atom_id res chain seq x y z
N MET A 1 -15.86 37.72 -57.16
CA MET A 1 -16.46 36.36 -57.13
C MET A 1 -15.34 35.36 -57.38
N SER A 2 -14.92 34.40 -56.55
CA SER A 2 -15.13 34.06 -55.14
C SER A 2 -13.90 33.21 -54.77
N ALA A 3 -13.04 33.74 -53.91
CA ALA A 3 -11.95 33.00 -53.27
C ALA A 3 -12.45 32.58 -51.90
N ALA A 4 -12.90 31.33 -51.75
CA ALA A 4 -13.38 30.85 -50.45
C ALA A 4 -13.21 29.33 -50.31
N LEU A 5 -12.68 28.93 -49.16
CA LEU A 5 -12.67 27.59 -48.56
C LEU A 5 -11.72 26.53 -49.15
N ARG A 6 -10.42 26.67 -48.84
CA ARG A 6 -9.50 25.53 -48.62
C ARG A 6 -8.62 25.78 -47.40
N ARG A 7 -9.20 25.99 -46.21
CA ARG A 7 -8.41 26.12 -44.96
C ARG A 7 -9.19 25.63 -43.72
N THR A 8 -9.61 24.37 -43.70
CA THR A 8 -10.20 23.76 -42.49
C THR A 8 -9.81 22.28 -42.36
N ALA A 9 -8.52 21.96 -42.49
CA ALA A 9 -8.03 20.58 -42.23
C ALA A 9 -6.87 20.50 -41.21
N LEU A 10 -6.28 21.63 -40.78
CA LEU A 10 -5.14 21.64 -39.86
C LEU A 10 -5.50 21.87 -38.38
N GLY A 11 -6.76 22.15 -38.05
CA GLY A 11 -7.18 22.46 -36.67
C GLY A 11 -7.51 21.25 -35.80
N TRP A 12 -7.84 20.09 -36.39
CA TRP A 12 -8.29 18.91 -35.64
C TRP A 12 -7.16 17.98 -35.18
N PHE A 13 -5.96 18.10 -35.74
CA PHE A 13 -4.86 17.20 -35.40
C PHE A 13 -4.12 17.59 -34.09
N TRP A 14 -4.39 18.77 -33.54
CA TRP A 14 -3.71 19.28 -32.33
C TRP A 14 -4.41 18.93 -31.01
N LEU A 15 -5.54 18.23 -31.03
CA LEU A 15 -6.39 17.93 -29.87
C LEU A 15 -6.27 16.47 -29.41
N SER A 16 -5.08 15.88 -29.45
CA SER A 16 -4.89 14.47 -29.04
C SER A 16 -3.56 14.20 -28.33
N LEU A 17 -3.02 15.17 -27.61
CA LEU A 17 -1.90 14.94 -26.68
C LEU A 17 -2.21 15.40 -25.25
N ALA A 18 -3.44 15.18 -24.78
CA ALA A 18 -3.58 14.88 -23.37
C ALA A 18 -2.88 13.54 -23.16
N ALA A 19 -1.60 13.60 -22.82
CA ALA A 19 -0.86 12.45 -22.35
C ALA A 19 -1.70 11.86 -21.22
N TRP A 20 -2.32 10.71 -21.50
CA TRP A 20 -3.01 9.91 -20.51
C TRP A 20 -1.93 9.54 -19.51
N ALA A 21 -1.75 10.35 -18.46
CA ALA A 21 -0.95 10.01 -17.31
C ALA A 21 -1.65 8.78 -16.73
N GLN A 22 -1.18 7.60 -17.15
CA GLN A 22 -1.67 6.35 -16.60
C GLN A 22 -1.53 6.47 -15.09
N PRO A 23 -2.55 6.07 -14.30
CA PRO A 23 -2.40 6.04 -12.86
C PRO A 23 -1.11 5.30 -12.56
N LEU A 24 -0.19 5.98 -11.85
CA LEU A 24 1.12 5.45 -11.57
C LEU A 24 0.97 4.16 -10.78
N GLU A 25 1.24 3.06 -11.47
CA GLU A 25 1.10 1.72 -10.93
C GLU A 25 2.20 1.48 -9.89
N PRO A 26 1.89 1.51 -8.57
CA PRO A 26 2.93 1.65 -7.55
C PRO A 26 3.91 0.48 -7.53
N TRP A 27 3.46 -0.70 -7.97
CA TRP A 27 4.29 -1.90 -8.07
C TRP A 27 5.40 -1.82 -9.11
N ARG A 28 5.31 -0.91 -10.09
CA ARG A 28 6.36 -0.71 -11.10
C ARG A 28 7.52 0.14 -10.59
N GLU A 29 7.31 0.84 -9.48
CA GLU A 29 8.24 1.81 -8.90
C GLU A 29 8.92 1.30 -7.64
N VAL A 30 8.83 -0.01 -7.40
CA VAL A 30 9.40 -0.65 -6.23
C VAL A 30 10.16 -1.92 -6.60
N GLU A 31 11.28 -2.11 -5.92
CA GLU A 31 12.11 -3.31 -5.96
C GLU A 31 12.18 -3.89 -4.55
N ILE A 32 11.89 -5.19 -4.44
CA ILE A 32 11.90 -5.92 -3.17
C ILE A 32 12.99 -6.98 -3.25
N ILE A 33 13.92 -6.95 -2.31
CA ILE A 33 15.02 -7.91 -2.21
C ILE A 33 14.90 -8.59 -0.84
N ARG A 34 14.72 -9.91 -0.81
CA ARG A 34 14.72 -10.68 0.44
C ARG A 34 16.09 -11.31 0.67
N THR A 35 16.58 -11.23 1.91
CA THR A 35 17.77 -11.97 2.34
C THR A 35 17.48 -13.46 2.48
N GLU A 36 18.52 -14.27 2.71
CA GLU A 36 18.40 -15.71 2.97
C GLU A 36 17.49 -16.02 4.16
N HIS A 37 17.50 -15.16 5.18
CA HIS A 37 16.64 -15.27 6.36
C HIS A 37 15.25 -14.65 6.18
N GLY A 38 14.88 -14.27 4.94
CA GLY A 38 13.55 -13.76 4.60
C GLY A 38 13.32 -12.29 4.92
N VAL A 39 14.33 -11.56 5.40
CA VAL A 39 14.21 -10.14 5.74
C VAL A 39 14.09 -9.30 4.45
N PRO A 40 13.01 -8.53 4.28
CA PRO A 40 12.82 -7.73 3.08
C PRO A 40 13.54 -6.37 3.16
N HIS A 41 14.26 -6.04 2.09
CA HIS A 41 14.77 -4.72 1.79
C HIS A 41 13.94 -4.14 0.64
N ILE A 42 13.38 -2.95 0.86
CA ILE A 42 12.47 -2.30 -0.09
C ILE A 42 13.17 -1.07 -0.66
N ARG A 43 13.27 -0.99 -1.98
CA ARG A 43 13.75 0.19 -2.72
C ARG A 43 12.60 0.77 -3.53
N ALA A 44 12.16 1.97 -3.20
CA ALA A 44 11.01 2.61 -3.86
C ALA A 44 11.37 4.00 -4.42
N ALA A 45 10.68 4.42 -5.48
CA ALA A 45 10.87 5.76 -6.07
C ALA A 45 10.11 6.88 -5.32
N ASN A 46 9.09 6.53 -4.53
CA ASN A 46 8.32 7.45 -3.70
C ASN A 46 7.65 6.69 -2.55
N LEU A 47 7.08 7.43 -1.60
CA LEU A 47 6.44 6.85 -0.41
C LEU A 47 5.17 6.04 -0.74
N ARG A 48 4.45 6.37 -1.81
CA ARG A 48 3.30 5.58 -2.25
C ARG A 48 3.70 4.18 -2.71
N ALA A 49 4.75 4.08 -3.53
CA ALA A 49 5.32 2.80 -3.96
C ALA A 49 5.94 2.03 -2.77
N ALA A 50 6.57 2.75 -1.84
CA ALA A 50 7.11 2.19 -0.60
C ALA A 50 6.02 1.56 0.27
N GLY A 51 4.94 2.30 0.53
CA GLY A 51 3.76 1.83 1.26
C GLY A 51 3.13 0.62 0.58
N TYR A 52 2.99 0.67 -0.74
CA TYR A 52 2.48 -0.46 -1.53
C TYR A 52 3.28 -1.74 -1.32
N ALA A 53 4.61 -1.69 -1.41
CA ALA A 53 5.43 -2.87 -1.17
C ALA A 53 5.33 -3.36 0.28
N LEU A 54 5.28 -2.45 1.25
CA LEU A 54 5.13 -2.85 2.64
C LEU A 54 3.78 -3.54 2.89
N GLY A 55 2.67 -2.99 2.38
CA GLY A 55 1.35 -3.60 2.51
C GLY A 55 1.30 -4.99 1.88
N TRP A 56 1.88 -5.16 0.69
CA TRP A 56 2.02 -6.45 0.04
C TRP A 56 2.82 -7.46 0.88
N LEU A 57 3.98 -7.05 1.40
CA LEU A 57 4.85 -7.91 2.20
C LEU A 57 4.23 -8.32 3.53
N GLN A 58 3.49 -7.41 4.17
CA GLN A 58 2.73 -7.71 5.38
C GLN A 58 1.67 -8.79 5.14
N CYS A 59 1.03 -8.79 3.96
CA CYS A 59 0.12 -9.87 3.59
C CYS A 59 0.88 -11.17 3.24
N GLU A 60 2.02 -11.09 2.58
CA GLU A 60 2.82 -12.29 2.25
C GLU A 60 3.35 -13.00 3.51
N ASP A 61 3.80 -12.24 4.51
CA ASP A 61 4.43 -12.76 5.73
C ASP A 61 3.40 -13.19 6.79
N TYR A 62 2.32 -12.41 6.98
CA TYR A 62 1.33 -12.65 8.03
C TYR A 62 -0.02 -13.15 7.52
N GLY A 63 -0.17 -13.29 6.20
CA GLY A 63 -1.40 -13.77 5.57
C GLY A 63 -2.61 -12.94 5.96
N ARG A 64 -3.64 -13.64 6.45
CA ARG A 64 -4.94 -13.07 6.83
C ARG A 64 -4.90 -12.06 7.96
N VAL A 65 -3.89 -12.11 8.82
CA VAL A 65 -3.82 -11.23 10.00
C VAL A 65 -3.80 -9.76 9.59
N THR A 66 -3.12 -9.44 8.48
CA THR A 66 -2.99 -8.05 8.01
C THR A 66 -4.34 -7.51 7.51
N PRO A 67 -5.05 -8.16 6.57
CA PRO A 67 -6.40 -7.72 6.17
C PRO A 67 -7.45 -7.81 7.26
N ASP A 68 -7.39 -8.81 8.15
CA ASP A 68 -8.35 -8.94 9.26
C ASP A 68 -8.25 -7.76 10.23
N ARG A 69 -7.03 -7.23 10.47
CA ARG A 69 -6.84 -6.00 11.24
C ARG A 69 -7.43 -4.79 10.54
N LEU A 70 -7.20 -4.62 9.24
CA LEU A 70 -7.82 -3.53 8.48
C LEU A 70 -9.34 -3.63 8.44
N TRP A 71 -9.89 -4.84 8.33
CA TRP A 71 -11.34 -5.06 8.39
C TRP A 71 -11.93 -4.65 9.75
N SER A 72 -11.21 -4.90 10.84
CA SER A 72 -11.69 -4.58 12.19
C SER A 72 -11.91 -3.08 12.42
N THR A 73 -11.20 -2.21 11.70
CA THR A 73 -11.35 -0.75 11.80
C THR A 73 -12.69 -0.25 11.28
N ARG A 74 -13.38 -1.06 10.46
CA ARG A 74 -14.68 -0.71 9.87
C ARG A 74 -15.86 -0.91 10.82
N GLY A 75 -15.63 -1.48 12.00
CA GLY A 75 -16.69 -1.74 12.98
C GLY A 75 -17.76 -2.72 12.48
N GLN A 76 -17.34 -3.73 11.72
CA GLN A 76 -18.23 -4.75 11.16
C GLN A 76 -17.84 -6.18 11.60
N THR A 77 -16.96 -6.30 12.59
CA THR A 77 -16.42 -7.58 13.05
C THR A 77 -17.50 -8.44 13.69
N ALA A 78 -18.47 -7.84 14.38
CA ALA A 78 -19.60 -8.52 15.02
C ALA A 78 -20.51 -9.25 14.02
N ARG A 79 -20.53 -8.84 12.73
CA ARG A 79 -21.24 -9.56 11.67
C ARG A 79 -20.71 -10.98 11.46
N VAL A 80 -19.43 -11.21 11.78
CA VAL A 80 -18.74 -12.49 11.60
C VAL A 80 -18.48 -13.16 12.95
N LYS A 81 -18.05 -12.40 13.96
CA LYS A 81 -17.63 -12.93 15.28
C LYS A 81 -18.76 -12.97 16.31
N GLY A 82 -19.91 -12.36 16.02
CA GLY A 82 -21.07 -12.29 16.91
C GLY A 82 -20.93 -11.27 18.03
N ARG A 83 -21.81 -11.39 19.05
CA ARG A 83 -22.02 -10.39 20.13
C ARG A 83 -20.74 -9.92 20.83
N ARG A 84 -19.75 -10.79 20.99
CA ARG A 84 -18.47 -10.49 21.67
C ARG A 84 -17.64 -9.39 21.01
N ALA A 85 -17.88 -9.06 19.74
CA ALA A 85 -17.14 -8.03 19.01
C ALA A 85 -17.90 -6.70 18.91
N ILE A 86 -19.06 -6.56 19.56
CA ILE A 86 -19.85 -5.32 19.48
C ILE A 86 -19.13 -4.15 20.13
N ASP A 87 -18.50 -4.36 21.29
CA ASP A 87 -17.80 -3.29 22.00
C ASP A 87 -16.56 -2.83 21.19
N ASP A 88 -15.80 -3.79 20.64
CA ASP A 88 -14.69 -3.53 19.72
C ASP A 88 -15.14 -2.73 18.49
N ASP A 89 -16.27 -3.12 17.88
CA ASP A 89 -16.82 -2.45 16.70
C ASP A 89 -17.27 -1.02 17.05
N PHE A 90 -17.87 -0.81 18.22
CA PHE A 90 -18.30 0.51 18.68
C PHE A 90 -17.10 1.46 18.82
N GLU A 91 -16.02 1.00 19.44
CA GLU A 91 -14.79 1.79 19.54
C GLU A 91 -14.13 2.03 18.18
N ALA A 92 -14.10 1.02 17.31
CA ALA A 92 -13.54 1.13 15.97
C ALA A 92 -14.25 2.22 15.15
N LEU A 93 -15.59 2.29 15.23
CA LEU A 93 -16.36 3.33 14.56
C LEU A 93 -16.03 4.74 15.08
N GLN A 94 -15.82 4.90 16.39
CA GLN A 94 -15.40 6.20 16.95
C GLN A 94 -14.01 6.61 16.46
N ARG A 95 -13.06 5.67 16.43
CA ARG A 95 -11.71 5.93 15.93
C ARG A 95 -11.72 6.22 14.43
N GLN A 96 -12.51 5.50 13.65
CA GLN A 96 -12.67 5.74 12.22
C GLN A 96 -13.24 7.13 11.94
N ALA A 97 -14.25 7.56 12.70
CA ALA A 97 -14.83 8.91 12.58
C ALA A 97 -13.75 10.00 12.81
N ARG A 98 -12.98 9.88 13.90
CA ARG A 98 -11.88 10.80 14.19
C ARG A 98 -10.81 10.77 13.10
N ALA A 99 -10.40 9.59 12.65
CA ALA A 99 -9.40 9.44 11.60
C ALA A 99 -9.84 10.15 10.31
N ARG A 100 -11.12 10.06 9.92
CA ARG A 100 -11.67 10.77 8.76
C ARG A 100 -11.62 12.29 8.95
N GLU A 101 -11.96 12.78 10.13
CA GLU A 101 -11.90 14.21 10.46
C GLU A 101 -10.48 14.74 10.42
N THR A 102 -9.48 14.00 10.93
CA THR A 102 -8.10 14.49 11.06
C THR A 102 -7.17 14.10 9.92
N TYR A 103 -7.60 13.25 8.98
CA TYR A 103 -6.72 12.75 7.89
C TYR A 103 -6.08 13.87 7.06
N HIS A 104 -6.81 14.97 6.87
CA HIS A 104 -6.34 16.12 6.10
C HIS A 104 -5.19 16.87 6.80
N LEU A 105 -5.01 16.68 8.11
CA LEU A 105 -3.93 17.26 8.90
C LEU A 105 -2.60 16.52 8.71
N LEU A 106 -2.63 15.30 8.17
CA LEU A 106 -1.41 14.55 7.84
C LEU A 106 -0.63 15.25 6.72
N GLU A 107 0.69 15.13 6.75
CA GLU A 107 1.52 15.54 5.62
C GLU A 107 1.15 14.75 4.36
N ALA A 108 1.30 15.36 3.19
CA ALA A 108 0.97 14.72 1.91
C ALA A 108 1.73 13.40 1.72
N GLU A 109 3.01 13.38 2.08
CA GLU A 109 3.88 12.21 2.08
C GLU A 109 3.37 11.05 2.95
N THR A 110 2.80 11.37 4.12
CA THR A 110 2.20 10.35 5.00
C THR A 110 0.93 9.77 4.39
N ARG A 111 0.09 10.62 3.79
CA ARG A 111 -1.10 10.16 3.08
C ARG A 111 -0.75 9.27 1.88
N ASP A 112 0.26 9.65 1.12
CA ASP A 112 0.77 8.86 -0.01
C ASP A 112 1.21 7.46 0.46
N PHE A 113 1.93 7.39 1.59
CA PHE A 113 2.33 6.11 2.17
C PHE A 113 1.11 5.26 2.57
N TYR A 114 0.11 5.84 3.24
CA TYR A 114 -1.09 5.12 3.68
C TYR A 114 -1.94 4.63 2.51
N GLU A 115 -2.13 5.46 1.49
CA GLU A 115 -2.81 5.07 0.26
C GLU A 115 -2.04 3.95 -0.46
N GLY A 116 -0.72 4.09 -0.56
CA GLY A 116 0.17 3.05 -1.09
C GLY A 116 -0.05 1.71 -0.38
N PHE A 117 0.00 1.72 0.95
CA PHE A 117 -0.19 0.53 1.76
C PHE A 117 -1.54 -0.15 1.51
N ALA A 118 -2.63 0.63 1.49
CA ALA A 118 -3.96 0.12 1.21
C ALA A 118 -4.02 -0.56 -0.17
N LEU A 119 -3.43 0.04 -1.20
CA LEU A 119 -3.34 -0.55 -2.54
C LEU A 119 -2.54 -1.85 -2.57
N GLY A 120 -1.47 -1.93 -1.78
CA GLY A 120 -0.66 -3.15 -1.62
C GLY A 120 -1.49 -4.31 -1.08
N VAL A 121 -2.26 -4.04 -0.03
CA VAL A 121 -3.15 -5.03 0.60
C VAL A 121 -4.29 -5.43 -0.33
N ASN A 122 -4.98 -4.45 -0.94
CA ASN A 122 -6.10 -4.70 -1.85
C ASN A 122 -5.69 -5.62 -3.00
N ARG A 123 -4.57 -5.30 -3.66
CA ARG A 123 -4.07 -6.09 -4.77
C ARG A 123 -3.63 -7.49 -4.35
N TYR A 124 -3.09 -7.66 -3.14
CA TYR A 124 -2.75 -8.99 -2.62
C TYR A 124 -4.02 -9.84 -2.46
N ILE A 125 -5.07 -9.28 -1.85
CA ILE A 125 -6.36 -9.96 -1.64
C ILE A 125 -7.01 -10.34 -2.97
N GLU A 126 -6.95 -9.45 -3.97
CA GLU A 126 -7.46 -9.72 -5.32
C GLU A 126 -6.73 -10.87 -6.00
N GLN A 127 -5.41 -10.94 -5.86
CA GLN A 127 -4.60 -11.98 -6.50
C GLN A 127 -4.60 -13.33 -5.77
N HIS A 128 -4.91 -13.33 -4.47
CA HIS A 128 -4.86 -14.52 -3.61
C HIS A 128 -6.22 -14.74 -2.94
N ARG A 129 -7.31 -14.55 -3.69
CA ARG A 129 -8.67 -14.51 -3.14
C ARG A 129 -9.03 -15.78 -2.37
N GLU A 130 -8.50 -16.92 -2.80
CA GLU A 130 -8.65 -18.23 -2.18
C GLU A 130 -8.06 -18.33 -0.76
N GLU A 131 -7.13 -17.45 -0.40
CA GLU A 131 -6.54 -17.39 0.95
C GLU A 131 -7.48 -16.69 1.96
N PHE A 132 -8.53 -16.02 1.49
CA PHE A 132 -9.39 -15.14 2.29
C PHE A 132 -10.84 -15.63 2.38
N PRO A 133 -11.54 -15.34 3.49
CA PRO A 133 -12.96 -15.67 3.61
C PRO A 133 -13.81 -14.81 2.67
N ALA A 134 -14.97 -15.32 2.25
CA ALA A 134 -15.83 -14.66 1.27
C ALA A 134 -16.25 -13.22 1.63
N HIS A 135 -16.32 -12.88 2.92
CA HIS A 135 -16.67 -11.53 3.39
C HIS A 135 -15.51 -10.53 3.32
N MET A 136 -14.26 -10.98 3.15
CA MET A 136 -13.10 -10.10 3.09
C MET A 136 -13.16 -9.25 1.83
N VAL A 137 -13.01 -7.94 1.96
CA VAL A 137 -13.04 -6.96 0.87
C VAL A 137 -11.63 -6.57 0.41
N SER A 138 -11.53 -5.91 -0.73
CA SER A 138 -10.28 -5.38 -1.31
C SER A 138 -10.39 -3.90 -1.67
N ASP A 139 -11.22 -3.13 -0.95
CA ASP A 139 -11.46 -1.71 -1.17
C ASP A 139 -10.93 -0.84 -0.01
N PHE A 140 -9.85 -1.28 0.65
CA PHE A 140 -9.21 -0.51 1.70
C PHE A 140 -8.64 0.81 1.16
N ASN A 141 -8.64 1.84 2.00
CA ASN A 141 -8.14 3.17 1.67
C ASN A 141 -7.21 3.70 2.78
N GLY A 142 -6.61 4.88 2.57
CA GLY A 142 -5.68 5.46 3.53
C GLY A 142 -6.28 5.76 4.91
N TYR A 143 -7.59 5.98 5.02
CA TYR A 143 -8.25 6.17 6.32
C TYR A 143 -8.25 4.88 7.15
N ASP A 144 -8.49 3.73 6.50
CA ASP A 144 -8.45 2.42 7.15
C ASP A 144 -7.04 2.13 7.72
N ILE A 145 -5.99 2.58 7.02
CA ILE A 145 -4.59 2.44 7.46
C ILE A 145 -4.25 3.43 8.58
N GLY A 146 -4.71 4.68 8.44
CA GLY A 146 -4.47 5.73 9.43
C GLY A 146 -5.04 5.37 10.81
N GLU A 147 -6.22 4.74 10.85
CA GLU A 147 -6.80 4.24 12.11
C GLU A 147 -5.91 3.17 12.74
N VAL A 148 -5.51 2.15 11.98
CA VAL A 148 -4.66 1.06 12.50
C VAL A 148 -3.35 1.60 13.05
N LEU A 149 -2.70 2.50 12.33
CA LEU A 149 -1.41 3.05 12.75
C LEU A 149 -1.53 3.93 13.99
N ILE A 150 -2.59 4.74 14.12
CA ILE A 150 -2.84 5.50 15.35
C ILE A 150 -3.06 4.55 16.53
N THR A 151 -3.86 3.50 16.35
CA THR A 151 -4.13 2.50 17.38
C THR A 151 -2.86 1.74 17.79
N ILE A 152 -2.03 1.32 16.83
CA ILE A 152 -0.74 0.67 17.11
C ILE A 152 0.19 1.64 17.83
N VAL A 153 0.36 2.87 17.36
CA VAL A 153 1.27 3.86 17.97
C VAL A 153 0.84 4.15 19.41
N LEU A 154 -0.45 4.43 19.65
CA LEU A 154 -0.97 4.70 20.99
C LEU A 154 -0.83 3.48 21.92
N ALA A 155 -1.16 2.28 21.44
CA ALA A 155 -1.01 1.05 22.22
C ALA A 155 0.46 0.75 22.53
N THR A 156 1.37 0.97 21.58
CA THR A 156 2.81 0.72 21.75
C THR A 156 3.42 1.74 22.71
N CYS A 157 3.08 3.02 22.57
CA CYS A 157 3.47 4.07 23.52
C CYS A 157 2.97 3.79 24.95
N ALA A 158 1.82 3.14 25.09
CA ALA A 158 1.25 2.78 26.38
C ALA A 158 1.85 1.50 26.99
N THR A 159 2.43 0.60 26.20
CA THR A 159 2.79 -0.75 26.67
C THR A 159 4.27 -1.07 26.63
N LEU A 160 5.02 -0.72 25.59
CA LEU A 160 6.39 -1.23 25.42
C LEU A 160 7.27 -0.29 24.59
N GLY A 161 8.45 0.05 25.13
CA GLY A 161 9.53 0.66 24.36
C GLY A 161 9.96 -0.26 23.21
N ALA A 162 9.79 0.24 21.98
CA ALA A 162 10.31 -0.28 20.71
C ALA A 162 9.83 -1.67 20.24
N VAL A 163 8.82 -1.69 19.37
CA VAL A 163 8.61 -2.80 18.43
C VAL A 163 9.64 -2.69 17.31
N LYS A 164 10.50 -3.70 17.18
CA LYS A 164 11.58 -3.74 16.19
C LYS A 164 11.03 -4.11 14.82
N LEU A 165 10.57 -3.12 14.06
CA LEU A 165 10.24 -3.30 12.65
C LEU A 165 11.56 -3.51 11.87
N SER A 166 11.95 -4.76 11.63
CA SER A 166 13.20 -5.09 10.91
C SER A 166 13.01 -5.03 9.39
N VAL A 167 12.34 -3.99 8.89
CA VAL A 167 12.20 -3.73 7.45
C VAL A 167 13.11 -2.56 7.11
N PHE A 168 14.09 -2.77 6.22
CA PHE A 168 14.94 -1.68 5.76
C PHE A 168 14.29 -1.04 4.52
N LEU A 169 13.72 0.14 4.74
CA LEU A 169 13.06 0.92 3.70
C LEU A 169 14.03 1.97 3.15
N HIS A 170 14.29 1.91 1.84
CA HIS A 170 15.07 2.91 1.13
C HIS A 170 14.19 3.57 0.06
N VAL A 171 13.88 4.85 0.23
CA VAL A 171 13.08 5.64 -0.73
C VAL A 171 13.99 6.62 -1.45
N ARG A 172 14.14 6.47 -2.76
CA ARG A 172 14.88 7.42 -3.59
C ARG A 172 14.13 8.76 -3.60
N GLY A 173 14.74 9.80 -3.04
CA GLY A 173 14.17 11.16 -3.03
C GLY A 173 14.11 11.83 -1.66
N LEU A 174 14.31 11.09 -0.56
CA LEU A 174 14.59 11.68 0.75
C LEU A 174 16.06 12.11 0.77
N ALA A 175 16.29 13.36 0.36
CA ALA A 175 17.57 14.04 0.12
C ALA A 175 18.85 13.32 0.64
N ASN A 176 19.61 12.71 -0.27
CA ASN A 176 21.06 12.52 -0.11
C ASN A 176 21.74 12.61 -1.51
N PRO A 177 22.57 13.63 -1.79
CA PRO A 177 23.08 13.93 -3.13
C PRO A 177 24.21 13.02 -3.66
N GLU A 178 24.52 11.89 -3.01
CA GLU A 178 25.73 11.09 -3.27
C GLU A 178 25.50 9.62 -3.67
N GLU A 179 24.30 9.19 -4.05
CA GLU A 179 24.07 7.79 -4.40
C GLU A 179 24.09 7.49 -5.92
N ARG A 180 25.15 6.77 -6.31
CA ARG A 180 25.37 6.20 -7.65
C ARG A 180 24.19 5.29 -8.08
N PRO A 181 23.85 5.23 -9.37
CA PRO A 181 22.70 4.45 -9.83
C PRO A 181 22.93 2.94 -9.65
N ALA A 182 22.24 2.36 -8.67
CA ALA A 182 22.19 0.90 -8.50
C ALA A 182 21.50 0.24 -9.70
N LEU A 183 22.18 -0.76 -10.25
CA LEU A 183 21.80 -1.60 -11.39
C LEU A 183 20.38 -2.21 -11.22
N ARG A 184 19.57 -2.05 -12.27
CA ARG A 184 18.24 -2.65 -12.42
C ARG A 184 18.40 -4.15 -12.71
N LEU A 185 18.13 -5.01 -11.74
CA LEU A 185 18.08 -6.46 -11.95
C LEU A 185 16.64 -6.96 -11.96
N SER A 186 16.09 -7.06 -13.16
CA SER A 186 14.87 -7.80 -13.45
C SER A 186 15.12 -9.31 -13.24
N ARG A 187 14.66 -9.88 -12.11
CA ARG A 187 14.17 -11.26 -11.92
C ARG A 187 14.33 -11.71 -10.48
N LEU A 188 13.29 -11.61 -9.65
CA LEU A 188 13.15 -12.44 -8.45
C LEU A 188 11.68 -12.78 -8.19
N GLN A 189 11.06 -13.51 -9.14
CA GLN A 189 9.74 -14.12 -8.95
C GLN A 189 9.83 -15.61 -8.62
N LYS A 190 11.03 -16.12 -8.26
CA LYS A 190 11.33 -17.56 -8.22
C LYS A 190 11.72 -18.12 -6.84
N CYS A 191 11.43 -17.44 -5.74
CA CYS A 191 11.85 -17.91 -4.40
C CYS A 191 10.74 -18.52 -3.52
N ARG A 192 9.51 -18.73 -4.02
CA ARG A 192 8.43 -19.34 -3.21
C ARG A 192 8.22 -20.85 -3.43
N ARG A 193 8.97 -21.52 -4.33
CA ARG A 193 8.67 -22.91 -4.73
C ARG A 193 9.76 -23.97 -4.53
N SER A 194 10.90 -23.68 -3.92
CA SER A 194 11.87 -24.72 -3.61
C SER A 194 12.18 -24.77 -2.11
N ARG A 195 11.85 -25.89 -1.47
CA ARG A 195 12.33 -26.26 -0.12
C ARG A 195 13.86 -26.45 -0.05
N LYS A 196 14.60 -26.08 -1.11
CA LYS A 196 16.01 -26.43 -1.32
C LYS A 196 17.01 -25.36 -0.83
N CYS A 197 16.56 -24.16 -0.49
CA CYS A 197 17.45 -23.10 0.04
C CYS A 197 17.59 -23.12 1.57
N ARG A 198 17.43 -24.28 2.23
CA ARG A 198 17.60 -24.38 3.69
C ARG A 198 18.97 -24.91 4.10
N ASN A 199 19.83 -25.35 3.17
CA ASN A 199 21.17 -25.89 3.47
C ASN A 199 22.14 -25.66 2.29
N SER A 200 22.59 -24.43 2.06
CA SER A 200 23.72 -24.14 1.18
C SER A 200 24.30 -22.77 1.47
#